data_AF-A0A7C7QTD2-F1
#
_entry.id   AF-A0A7C7QTD2-F1
#
_cell.length_a   1.000
_cell.length_b   1.000
_cell.length_c   1.000
_cell.angle_alpha   90.00
_cell.angle_beta   90.00
_cell.angle_gamma   90.00
#
_symmetry.space_group_name_H-M   'P 1'
#
loop_
_entity.id
_entity.type
_entity.pdbx_description
1 polymer ?
#
loop_
_entity_poly.entity_id
_entity_poly.type
_entity_poly.pdbx_seq_one_letter_code
_entity_poly.pdbx_strand_id
1 'polypeptide(L)' 'MKVKKGKELLSTPELLEELKKRGIEISRVTLYFWIKNGKIPKGFYTVKKRLERKFYYFKPEIIEFLTQRLSSE' A
#
# COMPACT_ATOMS: atom_id res chain seq x y z
N MET A 1 18.13 -12.98 7.73
CA MET A 1 17.62 -11.60 7.55
C MET A 1 16.61 -11.30 8.65
N LYS A 2 16.97 -10.47 9.63
CA LYS A 2 16.08 -10.07 10.73
C LYS A 2 15.24 -8.89 10.26
N VAL A 3 14.03 -9.13 9.79
CA VAL A 3 13.08 -8.04 9.53
C VAL A 3 12.59 -7.56 10.90
N LYS A 4 13.09 -6.41 11.35
CA LYS A 4 12.57 -5.72 12.53
C LYS A 4 11.13 -5.30 12.20
N LYS A 5 10.15 -6.14 12.58
CA LYS A 5 8.71 -5.82 12.56
C LYS A 5 8.45 -4.73 13.60
N GLY A 6 8.77 -3.49 13.25
CA GLY A 6 8.65 -2.34 14.14
C GLY A 6 8.01 -1.16 13.42
N LYS A 7 6.69 -1.20 13.19
CA LYS A 7 5.84 -0.03 12.87
C LYS A 7 6.36 0.94 11.79
N GLU A 8 7.18 0.48 10.85
CA GLU A 8 7.63 1.32 9.74
C GLU A 8 6.60 1.28 8.62
N LEU A 9 6.18 2.46 8.16
CA LEU A 9 5.26 2.60 7.05
C LEU A 9 5.96 2.16 5.76
N LEU A 10 5.26 1.41 4.93
CA LEU A 10 5.71 0.98 3.62
C LEU A 10 5.56 2.13 2.63
N SER A 11 6.60 2.45 1.88
CA SER A 11 6.48 3.28 0.69
C SER A 11 5.70 2.54 -0.40
N THR A 12 5.23 3.28 -1.41
CA THR A 12 4.56 2.67 -2.59
C THR A 12 5.33 1.50 -3.21
N PRO A 13 6.63 1.59 -3.55
CA PRO A 13 7.34 0.45 -4.15
C PRO A 13 7.44 -0.75 -3.20
N GLU A 14 7.67 -0.54 -1.91
CA GLU A 14 7.71 -1.62 -0.91
C GLU A 14 6.36 -2.33 -0.80
N LEU A 15 5.26 -1.57 -0.77
CA LEU A 15 3.92 -2.15 -0.76
C LEU A 15 3.67 -3.02 -2.01
N LEU A 16 4.05 -2.54 -3.18
CA LEU A 16 3.87 -3.28 -4.43
C LEU A 16 4.71 -4.56 -4.45
N GLU A 17 5.94 -4.52 -3.93
CA GLU A 17 6.80 -5.69 -3.82
C GLU A 17 6.21 -6.75 -2.87
N GLU A 18 5.70 -6.32 -1.71
CA GLU A 18 5.06 -7.22 -0.75
C GLU A 18 3.77 -7.84 -1.28
N LEU A 19 2.97 -7.09 -2.03
CA LEU A 19 1.79 -7.63 -2.71
C LEU A 19 2.17 -8.64 -3.79
N LYS A 20 3.23 -8.36 -4.56
CA LYS A 20 3.75 -9.28 -5.58
C LYS A 20 4.23 -10.60 -4.96
N LYS A 21 4.89 -10.56 -3.81
CA LYS A 21 5.28 -11.77 -3.05
C LYS A 21 4.08 -12.64 -2.64
N ARG A 22 2.89 -12.05 -2.52
CA ARG A 22 1.64 -12.75 -2.23
C ARG A 22 0.85 -13.14 -3.49
N GLY A 23 1.44 -13.00 -4.67
CA GLY A 23 0.79 -13.30 -5.95
C GLY A 23 -0.17 -12.22 -6.45
N ILE A 24 -0.16 -11.04 -5.83
CA ILE A 24 -1.02 -9.91 -6.21
C ILE A 24 -0.20 -8.93 -7.04
N GLU A 25 -0.38 -8.97 -8.36
CA GLU A 25 0.28 -8.01 -9.26
C GLU A 25 -0.64 -6.81 -9.52
N ILE A 26 -0.33 -5.69 -8.86
CA ILE A 26 -1.02 -4.42 -9.09
C ILE A 26 -0.02 -3.37 -9.58
N SER A 27 -0.47 -2.50 -10.48
CA SER A 27 0.34 -1.37 -10.92
C SER A 27 0.23 -0.20 -9.92
N ARG A 28 1.24 0.68 -9.93
CA ARG A 28 1.18 1.95 -9.18
C ARG A 28 -0.04 2.80 -9.57
N VAL A 29 -0.43 2.75 -10.85
CA VAL A 29 -1.60 3.47 -11.38
C VAL A 29 -2.88 2.93 -10.76
N THR A 30 -3.03 1.60 -10.72
CA THR A 30 -4.16 0.92 -10.08
C THR A 30 -4.27 1.27 -8.60
N LEU A 31 -3.14 1.23 -7.87
CA LEU A 31 -3.10 1.60 -6.47
C LEU A 31 -3.58 3.06 -6.26
N TYR A 32 -3.08 4.00 -7.05
CA TYR A 32 -3.50 5.40 -6.96
C TYR A 32 -4.95 5.61 -7.35
N PHE A 33 -5.46 4.85 -8.32
CA PHE A 33 -6.87 4.84 -8.66
C PHE A 33 -7.73 4.38 -7.48
N TRP A 34 -7.35 3.32 -6.76
CA TRP A 34 -8.08 2.87 -5.57
C TRP A 34 -8.07 3.88 -4.43
N ILE A 35 -6.94 4.55 -4.20
CA ILE A 35 -6.84 5.64 -3.21
C ILE A 35 -7.78 6.78 -3.61
N LYS A 36 -7.74 7.22 -4.88
CA LYS A 36 -8.56 8.33 -5.38
C LYS A 36 -10.05 8.05 -5.30
N ASN A 37 -10.46 6.81 -5.55
CA ASN A 37 -11.86 6.37 -5.50
C ASN A 37 -12.31 5.93 -4.10
N GLY A 38 -11.48 6.10 -3.06
CA GLY A 38 -11.85 5.74 -1.69
C GLY A 38 -11.99 4.24 -1.44
N LYS A 39 -11.47 3.38 -2.33
CA LYS A 39 -11.42 1.92 -2.12
C LYS A 39 -10.44 1.52 -1.01
N ILE A 40 -9.47 2.39 -0.72
CA ILE A 40 -8.53 2.23 0.40
C ILE A 40 -8.90 3.22 1.50
N PRO A 41 -9.27 2.76 2.70
CA PRO A 41 -9.58 3.66 3.81
C PRO A 41 -8.38 4.52 4.20
N LYS A 42 -8.64 5.80 4.54
CA LYS A 42 -7.59 6.76 4.95
C LYS A 42 -6.77 6.30 6.16
N GLY A 43 -7.29 5.39 6.97
CA GLY A 43 -6.57 4.81 8.12
C GLY A 43 -5.36 3.94 7.74
N PHE A 44 -5.26 3.49 6.49
CA PHE A 44 -4.19 2.61 6.00
C PHE A 44 -3.05 3.36 5.31
N TYR A 45 -3.18 4.65 5.05
CA TYR A 45 -2.13 5.42 4.38
C TYR A 45 -2.00 6.83 4.93
N THR A 46 -0.79 7.36 4.83
CA THR A 46 -0.49 8.77 5.07
C THR A 46 0.18 9.34 3.83
N VAL A 47 -0.08 10.63 3.58
CA VAL A 47 0.48 11.34 2.44
C VAL A 47 1.40 12.42 2.98
N LYS A 48 2.68 12.33 2.62
CA LYS A 48 3.64 13.42 2.88
C LYS A 48 3.85 14.21 1.59
N LYS A 49 3.64 15.53 1.66
CA LYS A 49 3.96 16.44 0.56
C LYS A 49 5.41 16.91 0.73
N ARG A 50 6.25 16.70 -0.28
CA ARG A 50 7.61 17.24 -0.32
C ARG A 50 7.79 17.96 -1.65
N LEU A 51 8.07 19.27 -1.58
CA LEU A 51 8.01 20.18 -2.72
C LEU A 51 6.63 20.09 -3.40
N GLU A 52 6.58 19.75 -4.69
CA GLU A 52 5.35 19.56 -5.46
C GLU A 52 4.91 18.10 -5.56
N ARG A 53 5.67 17.15 -4.99
CA ARG A 53 5.38 15.71 -5.09
C ARG A 53 4.67 15.20 -3.83
N LYS A 54 3.67 14.34 -4.04
CA LYS A 54 2.98 13.59 -2.98
C LYS A 54 3.60 12.20 -2.85
N PHE A 55 4.04 11.86 -1.65
CA PHE A 55 4.58 10.56 -1.30
C PHE A 55 3.57 9.83 -0.42
N TYR A 56 3.17 8.64 -0.87
CA TYR A 56 2.24 7.78 -0.12
C TYR A 56 3.05 6.79 0.70
N TYR A 57 2.66 6.68 1.96
CA TYR A 57 3.19 5.71 2.90
C TYR A 57 2.02 4.93 3.49
N PHE A 58 2.17 3.62 3.60
CA PHE A 58 1.10 2.71 3.91
C PHE A 58 1.43 1.95 5.17
N LYS A 59 0.42 1.69 5.99
CA LYS A 59 0.62 0.79 7.11
C LYS A 59 0.66 -0.66 6.61
N PRO A 60 1.49 -1.55 7.19
CA PRO A 60 1.61 -2.94 6.75
C PRO A 60 0.27 -3.71 6.71
N GLU A 61 -0.70 -3.35 7.54
CA GLU A 61 -2.03 -3.99 7.59
C GLU A 61 -2.81 -3.82 6.27
N ILE A 62 -2.43 -2.85 5.42
CA ILE A 62 -3.05 -2.69 4.10
C ILE A 62 -2.85 -3.93 3.22
N ILE A 63 -1.76 -4.67 3.43
CA ILE A 63 -1.45 -5.85 2.62
C ILE A 63 -2.54 -6.89 2.83
N GLU A 64 -2.88 -7.17 4.10
CA GLU A 64 -3.94 -8.12 4.45
C GLU A 64 -5.30 -7.65 3.95
N PHE A 65 -5.61 -6.35 4.09
CA PHE A 65 -6.83 -5.75 3.56
C PHE A 65 -6.96 -5.93 2.04
N LEU A 66 -5.90 -5.64 1.29
CA LEU A 66 -5.90 -5.78 -0.17
C LEU A 66 -5.95 -7.25 -0.60
N THR A 67 -5.25 -8.14 0.09
CA THR A 67 -5.33 -9.59 -0.16
C THR A 67 -6.76 -10.10 0.03
N GLN A 68 -7.39 -9.81 1.17
CA GLN A 68 -8.77 -10.25 1.42
C GLN A 68 -9.76 -9.70 0.40
N ARG A 69 -9.62 -8.42 0.04
CA ARG A 69 -10.52 -7.75 -0.90
C ARG A 69 -10.41 -8.31 -2.31
N LEU A 70 -9.19 -8.63 -2.77
CA LEU A 70 -8.96 -9.15 -4.11
C LEU A 70 -9.23 -10.65 -4.23
N SER A 71 -9.21 -11.39 -3.13
CA SER A 71 -9.62 -12.81 -3.11
C SER A 71 -11.14 -13.02 -3.01
N SER A 72 -11.92 -11.97 -2.76
CA SER A 72 -13.39 -12.03 -2.64
C SER A 72 -14.14 -11.58 -3.90
N GLU A 73 -13.42 -11.17 -4.96
CA GLU A 73 -13.95 -10.90 -6.31
C GLU A 73 -13.71 -12.13 -7.21
#